data_AF-U5DIE6-F1
#
_entry.id   AF-U5DIE6-F1
#
_cell.length_a   1.000
_cell.length_b   1.000
_cell.length_c   1.000
_cell.angle_alpha   90.00
_cell.angle_beta   90.00
_cell.angle_gamma   90.00
#
_symmetry.space_group_name_H-M   'P 1'
#
loop_
_entity.id
_entity.type
_entity.pdbx_description
1 polymer ?
#
loop_
_entity_poly.entity_id
_entity_poly.type
_entity_poly.pdbx_seq_one_letter_code
_entity_poly.pdbx_strand_id
1 'polypeptide(L)'
;MRACFPSNPGCQPPRTYSRHRLALAQGLPWWRLERSHRAQARSGRPPAISGDALAQLQQELHNERSFSSYVEVQTWLEAVWDLKLSYSTVHDTVRYRLGAKLKAPRPVDVKQDADAVDEFQKNCPSVLPGN
;
A
#
# COMPACT_ATOMS: atom_id res chain seq x y z
N MET A 1 -33.43 -7.86 40.74
CA MET A 1 -32.41 -6.90 40.29
C MET A 1 -32.85 -5.49 40.67
N ARG A 2 -32.18 -4.89 41.66
CA ARG A 2 -32.21 -3.45 41.95
C ARG A 2 -30.81 -3.10 42.49
N ALA A 3 -30.11 -2.21 41.80
CA ALA A 3 -28.76 -1.81 42.13
C ALA A 3 -28.75 -0.91 43.38
N CYS A 4 -27.94 -1.26 44.38
CA CYS A 4 -27.74 -0.45 45.59
C CYS A 4 -26.78 0.70 45.29
N PHE A 5 -27.23 1.93 45.56
CA PHE A 5 -26.45 3.17 45.47
C PHE A 5 -25.60 3.38 46.75
N PRO A 6 -24.39 3.92 46.66
CA PRO A 6 -23.46 3.96 47.79
C PRO A 6 -23.63 5.26 48.60
N SER A 7 -24.38 5.20 49.70
CA SER A 7 -24.45 6.29 50.68
C SER A 7 -24.36 5.79 52.12
N ASN A 8 -23.60 4.72 52.38
CA ASN A 8 -23.41 4.17 53.72
C ASN A 8 -21.90 3.98 54.04
N PRO A 9 -21.33 4.69 55.03
CA PRO A 9 -19.92 4.60 55.40
C PRO A 9 -19.67 3.32 56.22
N GLY A 10 -19.54 2.20 55.54
CA GLY A 10 -19.22 0.91 56.16
C GLY A 10 -18.94 -0.24 55.18
N CYS A 11 -19.23 -0.04 53.89
CA CYS A 11 -18.98 -1.05 52.87
C CYS A 11 -17.53 -0.98 52.38
N GLN A 12 -16.71 -1.98 52.74
CA GLN A 12 -15.40 -2.17 52.10
C GLN A 12 -15.60 -2.79 50.71
N PRO A 13 -14.97 -2.24 49.64
CA PRO A 13 -15.05 -2.83 48.31
C PRO A 13 -14.20 -4.12 48.20
N PRO A 14 -14.52 -5.03 47.25
CA PRO A 14 -13.81 -6.29 47.09
C PRO A 14 -12.34 -6.10 46.69
N ARG A 15 -11.49 -7.03 47.17
CA ARG A 15 -10.02 -7.04 47.12
C ARG A 15 -9.38 -7.24 45.73
N THR A 16 -10.01 -6.81 44.64
CA THR A 16 -9.44 -6.91 43.28
C THR A 16 -9.49 -5.59 42.51
N TYR A 17 -9.23 -4.48 43.20
CA TYR A 17 -8.84 -3.22 42.57
C TYR A 17 -7.47 -2.76 43.09
N SER A 18 -6.45 -3.59 42.90
CA SER A 18 -5.05 -3.24 43.20
C SER A 18 -4.38 -2.56 42.01
N ARG A 19 -4.78 -1.31 41.70
CA ARG A 19 -3.93 -0.43 40.88
C ARG A 19 -4.15 1.07 41.07
N HIS A 20 -4.60 1.53 42.25
CA HIS A 20 -4.84 2.95 42.50
C HIS A 20 -4.25 3.43 43.84
N ARG A 21 -3.03 3.00 44.19
CA ARG A 21 -2.40 3.39 45.47
C ARG A 21 -1.47 4.61 45.44
N LEU A 22 -1.34 5.32 44.32
CA LEU A 22 -0.52 6.55 44.24
C LEU A 22 -1.14 7.70 43.42
N ALA A 23 -2.44 7.66 43.11
CA ALA A 23 -3.04 8.66 42.23
C ALA A 23 -3.79 9.81 42.96
N LEU A 24 -4.05 9.71 44.26
CA LEU A 24 -4.90 10.68 44.98
C LEU A 24 -4.13 11.69 45.83
N ALA A 25 -2.80 11.66 45.87
CA ALA A 25 -2.02 12.59 46.69
C ALA A 25 -1.74 13.96 46.02
N GLN A 26 -2.09 14.18 44.75
CA GLN A 26 -1.65 15.38 44.00
C GLN A 26 -2.72 16.05 43.11
N GLY A 27 -4.01 15.69 43.21
CA GLY A 27 -5.10 16.47 42.62
C GLY A 27 -5.12 16.62 41.08
N LEU A 28 -4.58 15.66 40.33
CA LEU A 28 -4.54 15.70 38.86
C LEU A 28 -5.59 14.74 38.24
N PRO A 29 -6.41 15.19 37.26
CA PRO A 29 -7.38 14.34 36.56
C PRO A 29 -6.72 13.41 35.53
N TRP A 30 -7.33 12.25 35.31
CA TRP A 30 -6.83 11.11 34.51
C TRP A 30 -6.55 11.38 33.02
N TRP A 31 -6.86 12.56 32.49
CA TRP A 31 -6.63 12.91 31.09
C TRP A 31 -5.56 13.99 30.89
N ARG A 32 -4.93 14.49 31.96
CA ARG A 32 -3.83 15.46 31.87
C ARG A 32 -2.45 14.78 31.79
N LEU A 33 -2.26 13.97 30.76
CA LEU A 33 -0.92 13.68 30.24
C LEU A 33 -0.96 13.75 28.72
N GLU A 34 -1.26 14.95 28.25
CA GLU A 34 -1.06 15.37 26.88
C GLU A 34 0.45 15.54 26.67
N ARG A 35 1.15 14.40 26.49
CA ARG A 35 2.51 14.38 25.99
C ARG A 35 2.47 14.22 24.48
N SER A 36 1.94 15.26 23.83
CA SER A 36 2.46 15.65 22.51
C SER A 36 3.97 15.90 22.64
N HIS A 37 4.73 15.79 21.55
CA HIS A 37 6.20 15.82 21.51
C HIS A 37 6.90 14.48 21.76
N ARG A 38 6.57 13.49 20.92
CA ARG A 38 7.51 12.71 20.08
C ARG A 38 6.74 11.49 19.57
N ALA A 39 5.73 11.74 18.74
CA ALA A 39 5.51 10.82 17.63
C ALA A 39 6.74 10.99 16.71
N GLN A 40 7.89 10.47 17.14
CA GLN A 40 8.95 10.15 16.22
C GLN A 40 8.28 9.22 15.23
N ALA A 41 8.05 9.72 14.01
CA ALA A 41 7.59 8.91 12.91
C ALA A 41 8.44 7.65 12.98
N ARG A 42 7.80 6.50 13.20
CA ARG A 42 8.50 5.22 13.23
C ARG A 42 9.15 5.14 11.87
N SER A 43 10.42 5.51 11.78
CA SER A 43 11.16 5.54 10.53
C SER A 43 11.36 4.07 10.20
N GLY A 44 10.38 3.52 9.48
CA GLY A 44 10.48 2.21 8.90
C GLY A 44 11.70 2.15 7.99
N ARG A 45 11.97 0.94 7.49
CA ARG A 45 13.04 0.73 6.52
C ARG A 45 12.94 1.79 5.41
N PRO A 46 14.01 2.57 5.15
CA PRO A 46 13.99 3.51 4.05
C PRO A 46 13.62 2.76 2.77
N PRO A 47 12.73 3.32 1.93
CA PRO A 47 12.31 2.67 0.71
C PRO A 47 13.54 2.37 -0.15
N ALA A 48 13.58 1.17 -0.74
CA ALA A 48 14.70 0.72 -1.57
C ALA A 48 14.89 1.55 -2.87
N ILE A 49 13.96 2.47 -3.16
CA ILE A 49 13.95 3.30 -4.35
C ILE A 49 14.01 4.76 -3.89
N SER A 50 14.98 5.50 -4.42
CA SER A 50 15.11 6.94 -4.21
C SER A 50 13.90 7.68 -4.79
N GLY A 51 13.54 8.83 -4.19
CA GLY A 51 12.38 9.62 -4.64
C GLY A 51 12.49 10.05 -6.11
N ASP A 52 13.70 10.35 -6.57
CA ASP A 52 13.96 10.78 -7.95
C ASP A 52 13.72 9.65 -8.97
N ALA A 53 14.13 8.42 -8.63
CA ALA A 53 13.89 7.24 -9.46
C ALA A 53 12.39 6.93 -9.59
N LEU A 54 11.62 7.15 -8.51
CA LEU A 54 10.16 7.01 -8.56
C LEU A 54 9.50 8.06 -9.46
N ALA A 55 9.93 9.32 -9.38
CA ALA A 55 9.38 10.40 -10.19
C ALA A 55 9.64 10.17 -11.68
N GLN A 56 10.87 9.75 -12.04
CA GLN A 56 11.20 9.43 -13.43
C GLN A 56 10.42 8.20 -13.91
N LEU A 57 10.32 7.14 -13.10
CA LEU A 57 9.51 5.97 -13.43
C LEU A 57 8.03 6.33 -13.66
N GLN A 58 7.48 7.23 -12.84
CA GLN A 58 6.11 7.70 -12.99
C GLN A 58 5.91 8.47 -14.31
N GLN A 59 6.88 9.30 -14.71
CA GLN A 59 6.84 10.02 -15.99
C GLN A 59 6.87 9.04 -17.17
N GLU A 60 7.78 8.05 -17.14
CA GLU A 60 7.87 7.03 -18.19
C GLU A 60 6.61 6.18 -18.29
N LEU A 61 5.99 5.82 -17.14
CA LEU A 61 4.71 5.12 -17.12
C LEU A 61 3.54 5.94 -17.69
N HIS A 62 3.65 7.27 -17.66
CA HIS A 62 2.64 8.18 -18.21
C HIS A 62 2.83 8.46 -19.70
N ASN A 63 4.08 8.36 -20.18
CA ASN A 63 4.39 8.48 -21.60
C ASN A 63 3.92 7.23 -22.36
N GLU A 64 3.63 7.36 -23.66
CA GLU A 64 3.09 6.29 -24.52
C GLU A 64 3.98 5.03 -24.60
N ARG A 65 5.23 5.12 -24.12
CA ARG A 65 6.15 4.00 -23.94
C ARG A 65 5.78 3.19 -22.68
N SER A 66 4.54 2.72 -22.63
CA SER A 66 4.05 1.89 -21.53
C SER A 66 4.82 0.57 -21.49
N PHE A 67 5.46 0.28 -20.36
CA PHE A 67 6.12 -1.00 -20.13
C PHE A 67 5.13 -2.16 -20.31
N SER A 68 5.58 -3.22 -20.98
CA SER A 68 4.78 -4.42 -21.23
C SER A 68 4.68 -5.33 -19.99
N SER A 69 5.71 -5.29 -19.13
CA SER A 69 5.90 -6.23 -18.02
C SER A 69 6.66 -5.59 -16.86
N TYR A 70 6.45 -6.10 -15.65
CA TYR A 70 7.26 -5.74 -14.46
C TYR A 70 8.75 -6.11 -14.63
N VAL A 71 9.06 -7.13 -15.44
CA VAL A 71 10.46 -7.50 -15.74
C VAL A 71 11.14 -6.40 -16.56
N GLU A 72 10.41 -5.78 -17.49
CA GLU A 72 10.93 -4.68 -18.30
C GLU A 72 11.22 -3.45 -17.42
N VAL A 73 10.35 -3.16 -16.45
CA VAL A 73 10.57 -2.12 -15.44
C VAL A 73 11.82 -2.43 -14.61
N GLN A 74 12.02 -3.70 -14.23
CA GLN A 74 13.22 -4.12 -13.48
C GLN A 74 14.49 -3.87 -14.29
N THR A 75 14.54 -4.30 -15.55
CA THR A 75 15.70 -4.08 -16.43
C THR A 75 15.96 -2.60 -16.69
N TRP A 76 14.92 -1.79 -16.83
CA TRP A 76 15.05 -0.34 -16.99
C TRP A 76 15.62 0.33 -15.74
N LEU A 77 15.16 -0.06 -14.54
CA LEU A 77 15.71 0.44 -13.27
C LEU A 77 17.17 0.04 -13.07
N GLU A 78 17.54 -1.17 -13.48
CA GLU A 78 18.94 -1.62 -13.48
C GLU A 78 19.78 -0.82 -14.49
N ALA A 79 19.27 -0.53 -15.68
CA ALA A 79 20.04 0.18 -16.72
C ALA A 79 20.24 1.68 -16.44
N VAL A 80 19.21 2.37 -15.90
CA VAL A 80 19.25 3.83 -15.70
C VAL A 80 19.79 4.21 -14.33
N TRP A 81 19.45 3.43 -13.30
CA TRP A 81 19.71 3.77 -11.90
C TRP A 81 20.68 2.79 -11.21
N ASP A 82 21.13 1.74 -11.90
CA ASP A 82 21.95 0.64 -11.33
C ASP A 82 21.31 0.00 -10.09
N LEU A 83 19.97 0.04 -10.01
CA LEU A 83 19.20 -0.48 -8.89
C LEU A 83 18.73 -1.91 -9.18
N LYS A 84 19.49 -2.89 -8.68
CA LYS A 84 19.08 -4.29 -8.71
C LYS A 84 17.99 -4.57 -7.67
N LEU A 85 16.73 -4.50 -8.10
CA LEU A 85 15.57 -4.73 -7.25
C LEU A 85 14.97 -6.11 -7.48
N SER A 86 14.33 -6.66 -6.45
CA SER A 86 13.52 -7.87 -6.61
C SER A 86 12.22 -7.56 -7.35
N TYR A 87 11.71 -8.55 -8.09
CA TYR A 87 10.39 -8.49 -8.74
C TYR A 87 9.28 -8.02 -7.78
N SER A 88 9.27 -8.51 -6.54
CA SER A 88 8.30 -8.11 -5.52
C SER A 88 8.35 -6.61 -5.20
N THR A 89 9.55 -6.04 -5.10
CA THR A 89 9.72 -4.60 -4.82
C THR A 89 9.23 -3.75 -5.99
N VAL A 90 9.51 -4.19 -7.23
CA VAL A 90 9.00 -3.53 -8.44
C VAL A 90 7.48 -3.59 -8.50
N HIS A 91 6.91 -4.78 -8.30
CA HIS A 91 5.45 -4.97 -8.27
C HIS A 91 4.80 -4.05 -7.22
N ASP A 92 5.30 -4.06 -5.98
CA ASP A 92 4.71 -3.27 -4.91
C ASP A 92 4.80 -1.76 -5.19
N THR A 93 5.92 -1.34 -5.78
CA THR A 93 6.12 0.05 -6.16
C THR A 93 5.16 0.48 -7.25
N VAL A 94 5.14 -0.23 -8.38
CA VAL A 94 4.32 0.15 -9.53
C VAL A 94 2.83 0.04 -9.19
N ARG A 95 2.43 -1.05 -8.54
CA ARG A 95 1.02 -1.34 -8.25
C ARG A 95 0.47 -0.51 -7.10
N TYR A 96 1.15 -0.48 -5.96
CA TYR A 96 0.60 0.13 -4.74
C TYR A 96 1.05 1.57 -4.52
N ARG A 97 2.26 1.96 -4.96
CA ARG A 97 2.74 3.34 -4.77
C ARG A 97 2.35 4.26 -5.91
N LEU A 98 2.58 3.80 -7.14
CA LEU A 98 2.29 4.60 -8.35
C LEU A 98 0.86 4.40 -8.88
N GLY A 99 0.18 3.32 -8.47
CA GLY A 99 -1.19 3.02 -8.89
C GLY A 99 -1.32 2.71 -10.39
N ALA A 100 -0.21 2.51 -11.10
CA ALA A 100 -0.22 2.29 -12.54
C ALA A 100 -0.69 0.86 -12.87
N LYS A 101 -1.58 0.75 -13.86
CA LYS A 101 -2.03 -0.55 -14.37
C LYS A 101 -1.30 -0.85 -15.67
N LEU A 102 -0.21 -1.62 -15.57
CA LEU A 102 0.49 -2.18 -16.72
C LEU A 102 -0.49 -3.06 -17.50
N LYS A 103 -0.66 -2.78 -18.79
CA LYS A 103 -1.53 -3.56 -19.68
C LYS A 103 -0.67 -4.61 -20.37
N ALA A 104 -0.37 -5.67 -19.63
CA ALA A 104 0.39 -6.78 -20.18
C ALA A 104 -0.41 -7.50 -21.28
N PRO A 105 0.21 -7.85 -22.42
CA PRO A 105 -0.44 -8.68 -23.41
C PRO A 105 -0.81 -10.03 -22.77
N ARG A 106 -1.99 -10.54 -23.13
CA ARG A 106 -2.43 -11.85 -22.66
C ARG A 106 -1.48 -12.90 -23.24
N PRO A 107 -1.02 -13.90 -22.45
CA PRO A 107 -0.22 -14.99 -22.99
C PRO A 107 -0.94 -15.65 -24.16
N VAL A 108 -0.24 -15.80 -25.27
CA VAL A 108 -0.70 -16.48 -26.48
C VAL A 108 -0.30 -17.95 -26.43
N ASP A 109 -1.11 -18.82 -27.04
CA ASP A 109 -0.77 -20.25 -27.16
C ASP A 109 0.40 -20.41 -28.13
N VAL A 110 1.32 -21.35 -27.85
CA VAL A 110 2.48 -21.67 -28.71
C VAL A 110 2.03 -22.12 -30.11
N LYS A 111 0.83 -22.69 -30.23
CA LYS A 111 0.25 -23.11 -31.51
C LYS A 111 -0.35 -21.97 -32.33
N GLN A 112 -0.40 -20.76 -31.79
CA GLN A 112 -0.97 -19.61 -32.49
C GLN A 112 0.01 -19.14 -33.55
N ASP A 113 -0.40 -19.26 -34.81
CA ASP A 113 0.38 -18.78 -35.96
C ASP A 113 0.25 -17.26 -36.06
N ALA A 114 1.39 -16.56 -36.03
CA ALA A 114 1.43 -15.10 -36.07
C ALA A 114 0.96 -14.53 -37.40
N ASP A 115 1.23 -15.22 -38.52
CA ASP A 115 0.86 -14.78 -39.86
C ASP A 115 -0.66 -14.91 -40.05
N ALA A 116 -1.27 -15.99 -39.52
CA ALA A 116 -2.72 -16.17 -39.55
C ALA A 116 -3.49 -15.14 -38.71
N VAL A 117 -2.91 -14.68 -37.59
CA VAL A 117 -3.49 -13.62 -36.75
C VAL A 117 -3.46 -12.27 -37.46
N ASP A 118 -2.35 -11.97 -38.14
CA ASP A 118 -2.17 -10.73 -38.89
C ASP A 118 -3.12 -10.66 -40.10
N GLU A 119 -3.27 -11.76 -40.86
CA GLU A 119 -4.27 -11.86 -41.93
C GLU A 119 -5.71 -11.69 -41.41
N PHE A 120 -6.04 -12.33 -40.28
CA PHE A 120 -7.36 -12.19 -39.66
C PHE A 120 -7.62 -10.74 -39.23
N GLN A 121 -6.64 -10.06 -38.65
CA GLN A 121 -6.78 -8.66 -38.21
C GLN A 121 -6.96 -7.70 -39.39
N LYS A 122 -6.28 -7.95 -40.52
CA LYS A 122 -6.45 -7.18 -41.77
C LYS A 122 -7.82 -7.41 -42.41
N ASN A 123 -8.35 -8.62 -42.31
CA ASN A 123 -9.58 -9.03 -42.99
C ASN A 123 -10.85 -8.96 -42.13
N CYS A 124 -10.76 -8.52 -40.86
CA CYS A 124 -11.91 -8.47 -39.97
C CYS A 124 -12.82 -7.25 -40.31
N PRO A 125 -14.06 -7.45 -40.78
CA PRO A 125 -14.97 -6.34 -41.05
C PRO A 125 -15.57 -5.83 -39.73
N SER A 126 -15.12 -4.67 -39.26
CA SER A 126 -15.62 -4.03 -38.04
C SER A 126 -16.94 -3.29 -38.27
N VAL A 127 -18.01 -3.95 -38.72
CA VAL A 127 -19.34 -3.30 -38.78
C VAL A 127 -20.45 -4.32 -38.56
N LEU A 128 -21.06 -4.30 -37.37
CA LEU A 128 -22.47 -4.68 -37.24
C LEU A 128 -23.25 -3.35 -37.13
N PRO A 129 -24.13 -3.01 -38.10
CA PRO A 129 -25.01 -1.86 -37.93
C PRO A 129 -25.92 -2.13 -36.72
N GLY A 130 -25.91 -1.21 -35.76
CA GLY A 130 -26.82 -1.27 -34.61
C GLY A 130 -28.28 -1.26 -35.07
N ASN A 131 -29.08 -2.17 -34.52
CA ASN A 131 -30.54 -2.12 -34.59
C ASN A 131 -31.09 -1.06 -33.63
#